data_AF-A0A8T4YVF9-F1
#
_entry.id   AF-A0A8T4YVF9-F1
#
_cell.length_a   1.000
_cell.length_b   1.000
_cell.length_c   1.000
_cell.angle_alpha   90.00
_cell.angle_beta   90.00
_cell.angle_gamma   90.00
#
_symmetry.space_group_name_H-M   'P 1'
#
loop_
_entity.id
_entity.type
_entity.pdbx_description
1 polymer ?
#
loop_
_entity_poly.entity_id
_entity_poly.type
_entity_poly.pdbx_seq_one_letter_code
_entity_poly.pdbx_strand_id
1 'polypeptide(L)'
;MSALLKGGRIKSTRIEVSRFVSSIKDDLKLLKYVVQINKAHTIMLIEQKIIEEKNAIEILKALNSKELSKPKIKPWLEDIHVYVEEEVIKRAKEAGENLHIAKSRK
;
A
#
# COMPACT_ATOMS: atom_id res chain seq x y z
N MET A 1 -10.81 -5.29 6.91
CA MET A 1 -11.53 -4.97 5.65
C MET A 1 -10.65 -4.03 4.86
N SER A 2 -10.35 -4.32 3.58
CA SER A 2 -9.56 -3.48 2.68
C SER A 2 -9.98 -2.01 2.77
N ALA A 3 -9.02 -1.09 2.96
CA ALA A 3 -9.26 0.35 3.03
C ALA A 3 -9.80 0.95 1.72
N LEU A 4 -9.55 0.33 0.56
CA LEU A 4 -9.88 0.90 -0.75
C LEU A 4 -11.35 0.76 -1.14
N LEU A 5 -12.04 -0.31 -0.72
CA LEU A 5 -13.51 -0.40 -0.80
C LEU A 5 -14.21 0.61 0.15
N LYS A 6 -13.45 1.21 1.07
CA LYS A 6 -13.89 2.21 2.06
C LYS A 6 -13.42 3.64 1.76
N GLY A 7 -13.22 4.04 0.50
CA GLY A 7 -13.00 5.44 0.11
C GLY A 7 -14.21 6.38 0.37
N GLY A 8 -14.98 6.15 1.44
CA GLY A 8 -16.18 6.90 1.84
C GLY A 8 -17.45 6.59 1.04
N ARG A 9 -17.32 5.99 -0.15
CA ARG A 9 -18.45 5.79 -1.08
C ARG A 9 -19.37 4.61 -0.75
N ILE A 10 -18.83 3.55 -0.14
CA ILE A 10 -19.58 2.33 0.18
C ILE A 10 -19.51 2.07 1.69
N LYS A 11 -20.69 1.96 2.32
CA LYS A 11 -20.82 1.85 3.80
C LYS A 11 -20.36 0.50 4.36
N SER A 12 -20.68 -0.59 3.66
CA SER A 12 -20.31 -1.95 4.09
C SER A 12 -20.16 -2.87 2.88
N THR A 13 -19.29 -3.87 3.00
CA THR A 13 -19.07 -4.87 1.96
C THR A 13 -19.23 -6.27 2.56
N ARG A 14 -19.99 -7.11 1.87
CA ARG A 14 -20.15 -8.53 2.22
C ARG A 14 -18.84 -9.28 1.96
N ILE A 15 -18.51 -10.25 2.81
CA ILE A 15 -17.22 -10.95 2.73
C ILE A 15 -17.07 -11.75 1.43
N GLU A 16 -18.18 -12.24 0.88
CA GLU A 16 -18.22 -12.96 -0.39
C GLU A 16 -17.78 -12.06 -1.54
N VAL A 17 -18.22 -10.80 -1.54
CA VAL A 17 -17.81 -9.81 -2.56
C VAL A 17 -16.33 -9.50 -2.42
N SER A 18 -15.84 -9.25 -1.20
CA SER A 18 -14.41 -9.02 -0.97
C SER A 18 -13.54 -10.20 -1.41
N ARG A 19 -14.00 -11.44 -1.20
CA ARG A 19 -13.30 -12.65 -1.66
C ARG A 19 -13.32 -12.78 -3.18
N PHE A 20 -14.43 -12.44 -3.82
CA PHE A 20 -14.60 -12.53 -5.27
C PHE A 20 -13.70 -11.53 -6.02
N VAL A 21 -13.59 -10.29 -5.53
CA VAL A 21 -12.77 -9.24 -6.17
C VAL A 21 -11.29 -9.29 -5.76
N SER A 22 -10.92 -10.16 -4.83
CA SER A 22 -9.54 -10.23 -4.32
C SER A 22 -8.62 -10.91 -5.34
N SER A 23 -7.55 -10.23 -5.73
CA SER A 23 -6.46 -10.76 -6.56
C SER A 23 -5.24 -11.19 -5.73
N ILE A 24 -5.30 -11.05 -4.40
CA ILE A 24 -4.11 -11.17 -3.54
C ILE A 24 -3.34 -12.48 -3.72
N LYS A 25 -4.03 -13.60 -3.96
CA LYS A 25 -3.41 -14.92 -4.12
C LYS A 25 -2.45 -14.95 -5.31
N ASP A 26 -2.83 -14.31 -6.41
CA ASP A 26 -2.05 -14.26 -7.65
C ASP A 26 -0.97 -13.19 -7.58
N ASP A 27 -1.24 -12.09 -6.87
CA ASP A 27 -0.36 -10.92 -6.77
C ASP A 27 0.82 -11.10 -5.80
N LEU A 28 0.86 -12.17 -4.99
CA LEU A 28 1.95 -12.40 -4.03
C LEU A 28 3.34 -12.36 -4.68
N LYS A 29 3.45 -12.86 -5.92
CA LYS A 29 4.69 -12.84 -6.71
C LYS A 29 5.14 -11.42 -7.07
N LEU A 30 4.22 -10.45 -7.08
CA LEU A 30 4.47 -9.06 -7.45
C LEU A 30 5.01 -8.22 -6.28
N LEU A 31 4.84 -8.68 -5.05
CA LEU A 31 5.19 -7.94 -3.83
C LEU A 31 6.57 -7.27 -3.88
N LYS A 32 7.60 -8.02 -4.29
CA LYS A 32 8.97 -7.49 -4.40
C LYS A 32 9.04 -6.30 -5.35
N TYR A 33 8.40 -6.39 -6.51
CA TYR A 33 8.41 -5.35 -7.53
C TYR A 33 7.59 -4.14 -7.08
N VAL A 34 6.43 -4.36 -6.45
CA VAL A 34 5.60 -3.29 -5.89
C VAL A 34 6.36 -2.48 -4.84
N VAL A 35 7.10 -3.14 -3.95
CA VAL A 35 7.94 -2.46 -2.95
C VAL A 35 9.05 -1.64 -3.63
N GLN A 36 9.70 -2.17 -4.67
CA GLN A 36 10.75 -1.45 -5.40
C GLN A 36 10.20 -0.21 -6.12
N ILE A 37 9.07 -0.34 -6.82
CA ILE A 37 8.39 0.77 -7.50
C ILE A 37 7.99 1.85 -6.48
N ASN A 38 7.49 1.45 -5.31
CA ASN A 38 7.15 2.39 -4.24
C ASN A 38 8.37 3.15 -3.72
N LYS A 39 9.53 2.50 -3.58
CA LYS A 39 10.77 3.20 -3.18
C LYS A 39 11.19 4.22 -4.24
N ALA A 40 11.16 3.85 -5.50
CA ALA A 40 11.47 4.76 -6.60
C ALA A 40 10.48 5.93 -6.65
N HIS A 41 9.19 5.67 -6.47
CA HIS A 41 8.15 6.70 -6.38
C HIS A 41 8.41 7.66 -5.22
N THR A 42 8.70 7.15 -4.03
CA THR A 42 9.03 7.99 -2.87
C THR A 42 10.24 8.88 -3.11
N ILE A 43 11.29 8.35 -3.76
CA ILE A 43 12.48 9.15 -4.14
C ILE A 43 12.08 10.26 -5.11
N MET A 44 11.32 9.93 -6.15
CA MET A 44 10.83 10.90 -7.13
C MET A 44 10.00 12.01 -6.47
N LEU A 45 9.12 11.68 -5.51
CA LEU A 45 8.32 12.69 -4.79
C LEU A 45 9.19 13.69 -4.01
N ILE A 46 10.34 13.26 -3.47
CA ILE A 46 11.31 14.17 -2.83
C ILE A 46 11.99 15.05 -3.88
N GLU A 47 12.45 14.46 -4.98
CA GLU A 47 13.15 15.19 -6.06
C GLU A 47 12.27 16.29 -6.65
N GLN A 48 10.97 16.02 -6.79
CA GLN A 48 9.96 16.97 -7.24
C GLN A 48 9.47 17.92 -6.13
N LYS A 49 9.99 17.80 -4.90
CA LYS A 49 9.62 18.61 -3.73
C LYS A 49 8.12 18.55 -3.39
N ILE A 50 7.48 17.41 -3.66
CA ILE A 50 6.07 17.17 -3.36
C ILE A 50 5.89 16.77 -1.88
N ILE A 51 6.87 16.07 -1.32
CA ILE A 51 6.88 15.65 0.09
C ILE A 51 8.17 16.07 0.78
N GLU A 52 8.10 16.29 2.09
CA GLU A 52 9.27 16.58 2.91
C GLU A 52 10.19 15.36 3.04
N GLU A 53 11.50 15.61 3.12
CA GLU A 53 12.52 14.56 3.27
C GLU A 53 12.26 13.68 4.52
N LYS A 54 11.81 14.29 5.62
CA LYS A 54 11.43 13.58 6.84
C LYS A 54 10.33 12.54 6.59
N ASN A 55 9.29 12.91 5.85
CA ASN A 55 8.18 11.99 5.53
C ASN A 55 8.67 10.85 4.64
N ALA A 56 9.51 11.17 3.65
CA ALA A 56 10.06 10.18 2.76
C ALA A 56 10.98 9.16 3.47
N ILE A 57 11.79 9.62 4.42
CA ILE A 57 12.62 8.73 5.25
C ILE A 57 11.75 7.71 6.00
N GLU A 58 10.64 8.14 6.60
CA GLU A 58 9.74 7.25 7.32
C GLU A 58 9.05 6.25 6.39
N ILE A 59 8.63 6.68 5.20
CA ILE A 59 8.08 5.79 4.16
C ILE A 59 9.12 4.75 3.72
N LEU A 60 10.35 5.17 3.42
CA LEU A 60 11.42 4.27 2.97
C LEU A 60 11.82 3.27 4.05
N LYS A 61 11.85 3.67 5.33
CA LYS A 61 12.05 2.76 6.47
C LYS A 61 10.93 1.73 6.54
N ALA A 62 9.67 2.15 6.40
CA ALA A 62 8.53 1.24 6.39
C ALA A 62 8.62 0.22 5.25
N LEU A 63 8.94 0.67 4.03
CA LEU A 63 9.13 -0.17 2.83
C LEU A 63 10.32 -1.15 2.94
N ASN A 64 11.28 -0.87 3.81
CA ASN A 64 12.42 -1.75 4.09
C ASN A 64 12.15 -2.75 5.24
N SER A 65 11.02 -2.66 5.92
CA SER A 65 10.75 -3.54 7.05
C SER A 65 10.60 -5.01 6.62
N LYS A 66 11.16 -5.92 7.42
CA LYS A 66 11.02 -7.37 7.20
C LYS A 66 9.57 -7.83 7.28
N GLU A 67 8.71 -7.07 7.93
CA GLU A 67 7.29 -7.40 8.09
C GLU A 67 6.51 -7.29 6.78
N LEU A 68 6.95 -6.48 5.80
CA LEU A 68 6.37 -6.47 4.45
C LEU A 68 6.71 -7.72 3.64
N SER A 69 7.74 -8.50 4.03
CA SER A 69 8.23 -9.63 3.22
C SER A 69 7.34 -10.87 3.28
N LYS A 70 6.41 -10.95 4.25
CA LYS A 70 5.53 -12.10 4.46
C LYS A 70 4.10 -11.64 4.72
N PRO A 71 3.31 -11.33 3.68
CA PRO A 71 1.90 -11.01 3.84
C PRO A 71 1.17 -12.17 4.50
N LYS A 72 0.53 -11.90 5.64
CA LYS A 72 -0.50 -12.80 6.17
C LYS A 72 -1.71 -12.65 5.28
N ILE A 73 -1.98 -13.66 4.44
CA ILE A 73 -3.16 -13.64 3.56
C ILE A 73 -4.40 -13.60 4.43
N LYS A 74 -5.15 -12.49 4.35
CA LYS A 74 -6.42 -12.32 5.05
C LYS A 74 -7.56 -12.33 4.03
N PRO A 75 -8.73 -12.91 4.34
CA PRO A 75 -9.84 -13.01 3.39
C PRO A 75 -10.40 -11.68 2.85
N TRP A 76 -10.01 -10.56 3.45
CA TRP A 76 -10.48 -9.21 3.08
C TRP A 76 -9.42 -8.35 2.42
N LEU A 77 -8.23 -8.90 2.15
CA LEU A 77 -7.17 -8.20 1.44
C LEU A 77 -7.53 -8.20 -0.05
N GLU A 78 -7.63 -7.01 -0.64
CA GLU A 78 -8.07 -6.84 -2.02
C GLU A 78 -6.96 -7.24 -3.00
N ASP A 79 -5.87 -6.49 -2.99
CA ASP A 79 -4.71 -6.73 -3.84
C ASP A 79 -3.41 -6.49 -3.06
N ILE A 80 -2.26 -6.75 -3.70
CA ILE A 80 -0.95 -6.55 -3.07
C ILE A 80 -0.59 -5.07 -2.87
N HIS A 81 -1.14 -4.16 -3.67
CA HIS A 81 -0.87 -2.74 -3.56
C HIS A 81 -1.52 -2.17 -2.30
N VAL A 82 -2.78 -2.53 -2.04
CA VAL A 82 -3.52 -2.20 -0.80
C VAL A 82 -2.75 -2.71 0.40
N TYR A 83 -2.26 -3.95 0.34
CA TYR A 83 -1.47 -4.53 1.42
C TYR A 83 -0.22 -3.69 1.74
N VAL A 84 0.57 -3.34 0.72
CA VAL A 84 1.78 -2.53 0.91
C VAL A 84 1.43 -1.15 1.46
N GLU A 85 0.37 -0.52 0.96
CA GLU A 85 -0.10 0.78 1.43
C GLU A 85 -0.56 0.76 2.89
N GLU A 86 -1.40 -0.21 3.28
CA GLU A 86 -1.85 -0.39 4.67
C GLU A 86 -0.66 -0.63 5.61
N GLU A 87 0.31 -1.45 5.20
CA GLU A 87 1.51 -1.74 6.00
C GLU A 87 2.44 -0.52 6.10
N VAL A 88 2.54 0.31 5.07
CA VAL A 88 3.30 1.57 5.12
C VAL A 88 2.61 2.59 6.02
N ILE A 89 1.31 2.83 5.86
CA ILE A 89 0.54 3.76 6.70
C ILE A 89 0.61 3.33 8.17
N LYS A 90 0.49 2.04 8.46
CA LYS A 90 0.58 1.53 9.83
C LYS A 90 1.92 1.86 10.51
N ARG A 91 3.01 1.95 9.74
CA ARG A 91 4.37 2.21 10.28
C ARG A 91 4.76 3.67 10.22
N ALA A 92 4.49 4.34 9.11
CA ALA A 92 4.87 5.73 8.85
C ALA A 92 3.77 6.74 9.26
N LYS A 93 2.59 6.27 9.69
CA LYS A 93 1.44 7.10 10.08
C LYS A 93 1.05 8.06 8.96
N GLU A 94 0.82 9.34 9.28
CA GLU A 94 0.49 10.40 8.33
C GLU A 94 1.50 10.51 7.19
N ALA A 95 2.79 10.27 7.44
CA ALA A 95 3.79 10.27 6.37
C ALA A 95 3.49 9.19 5.33
N GLY A 96 2.95 8.04 5.75
CA GLY A 96 2.60 6.92 4.87
C GLY A 96 1.48 7.20 3.89
N GLU A 97 0.56 8.12 4.21
CA GLU A 97 -0.54 8.51 3.32
C GLU A 97 -0.02 9.19 2.04
N ASN A 98 1.16 9.80 2.10
CA ASN A 98 1.80 10.42 0.94
C ASN A 98 2.24 9.42 -0.14
N LEU A 99 2.32 8.12 0.16
CA LEU A 99 2.75 7.10 -0.80
C LEU A 99 1.82 7.01 -2.03
N HIS A 100 0.55 7.42 -1.90
CA HIS A 100 -0.45 7.37 -2.96
C HIS A 100 -0.48 8.62 -3.85
N ILE A 101 0.25 9.69 -3.49
CA ILE A 101 0.20 10.96 -4.24
C ILE A 101 0.62 10.74 -5.69
N ALA A 102 -0.20 11.26 -6.62
CA ALA A 102 0.01 11.18 -8.07
C ALA A 102 0.23 9.75 -8.61
N LYS A 103 -0.29 8.74 -7.91
CA LYS A 103 -0.12 7.33 -8.27
C LYS A 103 -1.45 6.67 -8.61
N SER A 104 -1.39 5.72 -9.54
CA SER A 104 -2.49 4.82 -9.89
C SER A 104 -2.04 3.37 -9.73
N ARG A 105 -3.01 2.45 -9.57
CA ARG A 105 -2.78 1.00 -9.60
C ARG A 105 -2.77 0.42 -11.02
N LYS A 106 -3.16 1.22 -12.02
CA LYS A 106 -3.16 0.83 -13.43
C LYS A 106 -1.75 0.72 -14.00
#